data_AF-A0A1R3XSC8-F1
#
_entry.id   AF-A0A1R3XSC8-F1
#
_cell.length_a   1.000
_cell.length_b   1.000
_cell.length_c   1.000
_cell.angle_alpha   90.00
_cell.angle_beta   90.00
_cell.angle_gamma   90.00
#
_symmetry.space_group_name_H-M   'P 1'
#
loop_
_entity.id
_entity.type
_entity.pdbx_description
1 polymer ?
#
loop_
_entity_poly.entity_id
_entity_poly.type
_entity_poly.pdbx_seq_one_letter_code
_entity_poly.pdbx_strand_id
1 'polypeptide(L)'
;MFDHRIYEQIERYLAGSMPAEEKAAFEALLHSDPRLADQVQEHRQVLHAMKHYGQRQQLRHKLNSIHTEMEGGSQSVNSELRAWKVFFKKHAQTMAVAASVSLLSVFGTLWSVQQIKKPVQQQTARYVELRREVEKIKKEQRAIINGIASADAATPAPRSARFSGTGFAISPDGYIVTSSHVIQGADSILIENKAGLKYKVTEVHRNIDYDLTILKVEDPAFAGFSKLPYTFKTTASDLGERVYTLGFPREDIVFGEGSLSSASGFEGDTTSYQISIPLNPGNSGGPLLDDKGNVIGVINGKQAGQEGAAFAVKSSYLLQMVKEMKERESGLSVSLPQQNNLSGASRTQQLKKLQDYIFVVKVYN
;
A
#
# COMPACT_ATOMS: atom_id res chain seq x y z
N MET A 1 62.49 -17.82 -38.53
CA MET A 1 63.03 -16.52 -38.08
C MET A 1 62.19 -15.43 -38.74
N PHE A 2 60.96 -15.24 -38.29
CA PHE A 2 60.08 -14.19 -38.81
C PHE A 2 60.42 -12.85 -38.16
N ASP A 3 60.19 -11.78 -38.91
CA ASP A 3 61.12 -10.67 -39.12
C ASP A 3 60.99 -9.55 -38.06
N HIS A 4 61.91 -9.52 -37.08
CA HIS A 4 61.99 -8.43 -36.08
C HIS A 4 62.15 -7.06 -36.75
N ARG A 5 62.70 -7.05 -37.98
CA ARG A 5 62.97 -5.87 -38.80
C ARG A 5 61.69 -5.20 -39.29
N ILE A 6 60.61 -5.96 -39.52
CA ILE A 6 59.32 -5.41 -39.98
C ILE A 6 58.63 -4.64 -38.86
N TYR A 7 58.62 -5.16 -37.62
CA TYR A 7 58.02 -4.45 -36.49
C TYR A 7 58.75 -3.14 -36.17
N GLU A 8 60.08 -3.14 -36.26
CA GLU A 8 60.89 -1.92 -36.09
C GLU A 8 60.59 -0.87 -37.18
N GLN A 9 60.38 -1.32 -38.42
CA GLN A 9 59.95 -0.42 -39.52
C GLN A 9 58.54 0.12 -39.29
N ILE A 10 57.60 -0.71 -38.83
CA ILE A 10 56.24 -0.28 -38.47
C ILE A 10 56.26 0.77 -37.36
N GLU A 11 57.06 0.54 -36.31
CA GLU A 11 57.22 1.49 -35.20
C GLU A 11 57.84 2.81 -35.66
N ARG A 12 58.92 2.78 -36.45
CA ARG A 12 59.56 3.99 -37.00
C ARG A 12 58.62 4.75 -37.94
N TYR A 13 57.83 4.03 -38.73
CA TYR A 13 56.82 4.62 -39.61
C TYR A 13 55.71 5.31 -38.80
N LEU A 14 55.14 4.64 -37.80
CA LEU A 14 54.07 5.18 -36.94
C LEU A 14 54.57 6.30 -36.01
N ALA A 15 55.83 6.28 -35.58
CA ALA A 15 56.47 7.32 -34.79
C ALA A 15 56.92 8.53 -35.64
N GLY A 16 56.90 8.42 -36.97
CA GLY A 16 57.33 9.48 -37.89
C GLY A 16 58.85 9.70 -37.93
N SER A 17 59.65 8.72 -37.49
CA SER A 17 61.12 8.77 -37.46
C SER A 17 61.78 8.13 -38.68
N MET A 18 60.99 7.77 -39.69
CA MET A 18 61.47 7.19 -40.95
C MET A 18 61.88 8.30 -41.95
N PRO A 19 63.10 8.26 -42.52
CA PRO A 19 63.55 9.16 -43.59
C PRO A 19 62.59 9.17 -44.79
N ALA A 20 62.51 10.29 -45.51
CA ALA A 20 61.52 10.50 -46.57
C ALA A 20 61.60 9.44 -47.70
N GLU A 21 62.80 9.05 -48.10
CA GLU A 21 63.02 8.01 -49.13
C GLU A 21 62.59 6.62 -48.65
N GLU A 22 62.94 6.27 -47.42
CA GLU A 22 62.56 4.99 -46.79
C GLU A 22 61.04 4.90 -46.58
N LYS A 23 60.42 6.03 -46.20
CA LYS A 23 58.98 6.16 -46.03
C LYS A 23 58.22 5.95 -47.34
N ALA A 24 58.68 6.54 -48.44
CA ALA A 24 58.05 6.38 -49.75
C ALA A 24 58.11 4.91 -50.22
N ALA A 25 59.24 4.23 -50.00
CA ALA A 25 59.37 2.80 -50.29
C ALA A 25 58.46 1.94 -49.41
N PHE A 26 58.35 2.26 -48.12
CA PHE A 26 57.47 1.55 -47.18
C PHE A 26 55.99 1.76 -47.51
N GLU A 27 55.58 2.97 -47.91
CA GLU A 27 54.22 3.26 -48.37
C GLU A 27 53.88 2.50 -49.66
N ALA A 28 54.82 2.35 -50.59
CA ALA A 28 54.63 1.53 -51.79
C ALA A 28 54.47 0.03 -51.44
N LEU A 29 55.18 -0.46 -50.41
CA LEU A 29 55.01 -1.81 -49.88
C LEU A 29 53.63 -2.00 -49.23
N LEU A 30 53.13 -1.02 -48.48
CA LEU A 30 51.79 -1.07 -47.89
C LEU A 30 50.66 -1.18 -48.93
N HIS A 31 50.87 -0.62 -50.14
CA HIS A 31 49.89 -0.74 -51.23
C HIS A 31 49.95 -2.08 -51.95
N SER A 32 51.12 -2.74 -51.97
CA SER A 32 51.31 -4.00 -52.68
C SER A 32 51.14 -5.24 -51.79
N ASP A 33 51.31 -5.12 -50.47
CA ASP A 33 51.13 -6.19 -49.50
C ASP A 33 50.01 -5.89 -48.47
N PRO A 34 48.79 -6.43 -48.69
CA PRO A 34 47.67 -6.27 -47.76
C PRO A 34 47.95 -6.81 -46.35
N ARG A 35 48.81 -7.83 -46.20
CA ARG A 35 49.12 -8.40 -44.87
C ARG A 35 49.95 -7.44 -44.04
N LEU A 36 50.89 -6.75 -44.67
CA LEU A 36 51.69 -5.71 -44.03
C LEU A 36 50.82 -4.51 -43.63
N ALA A 37 49.83 -4.15 -44.47
CA ALA A 37 48.87 -3.10 -44.15
C ALA A 37 48.01 -3.45 -42.91
N ASP A 38 47.54 -4.69 -42.81
CA ASP A 38 46.80 -5.18 -41.63
C ASP A 38 47.68 -5.14 -40.36
N GLN A 39 48.95 -5.56 -40.45
CA GLN A 39 49.89 -5.49 -39.33
C GLN A 39 50.15 -4.05 -38.84
N VAL A 40 50.28 -3.09 -39.76
CA VAL A 40 50.38 -1.66 -39.41
C VAL A 40 49.12 -1.16 -38.71
N GLN A 41 47.95 -1.61 -39.16
CA GLN A 41 46.68 -1.23 -38.56
C GLN A 41 46.51 -1.81 -37.15
N GLU A 42 46.80 -3.09 -36.94
CA GLU A 42 46.77 -3.72 -35.62
C GLU A 42 47.72 -3.02 -34.64
N HIS A 43 48.95 -2.75 -35.08
CA HIS A 43 49.94 -2.07 -34.24
C HIS A 43 49.50 -0.64 -33.88
N ARG A 44 48.86 0.08 -34.81
CA ARG A 44 48.25 1.39 -34.54
C ARG A 44 47.13 1.29 -33.50
N GLN A 45 46.29 0.26 -33.55
CA GLN A 45 45.22 0.05 -32.57
C GLN A 45 45.79 -0.22 -31.17
N VAL A 46 46.86 -1.03 -31.07
CA VAL A 46 47.56 -1.28 -29.81
C VAL A 46 48.13 0.01 -29.23
N LEU A 47 48.81 0.84 -30.04
CA LEU A 47 49.34 2.14 -29.60
C LEU A 47 48.23 3.08 -29.12
N HIS A 48 47.08 3.11 -29.82
CA HIS A 48 45.91 3.88 -29.36
C HIS A 48 45.38 3.36 -28.02
N ALA A 49 45.25 2.04 -27.85
CA ALA A 49 44.78 1.44 -26.61
C ALA A 49 45.72 1.75 -25.43
N MET A 50 47.04 1.65 -25.63
CA MET A 50 48.04 2.00 -24.62
C MET A 50 47.99 3.49 -24.26
N LYS A 51 47.83 4.38 -25.26
CA LYS A 51 47.67 5.82 -25.03
C LYS A 51 46.41 6.13 -24.21
N HIS A 52 45.27 5.52 -24.55
CA HIS A 52 44.02 5.69 -23.81
C HIS A 52 44.11 5.12 -22.39
N TYR A 53 44.78 3.98 -22.21
CA TYR A 53 45.04 3.43 -20.90
C TYR A 53 45.92 4.36 -20.06
N GLY A 54 46.99 4.91 -20.63
CA GLY A 54 47.85 5.91 -20.00
C GLY A 54 47.09 7.17 -19.59
N GLN A 55 46.24 7.71 -20.47
CA GLN A 55 45.36 8.85 -20.16
C GLN A 55 44.39 8.54 -19.03
N ARG A 56 43.82 7.33 -18.99
CA ARG A 56 42.91 6.89 -17.92
C ARG A 56 43.63 6.77 -16.59
N GLN A 57 44.86 6.26 -16.57
CA GLN A 57 45.67 6.20 -15.36
C GLN A 57 46.08 7.59 -14.88
N GLN A 58 46.48 8.48 -15.77
CA GLN A 58 46.77 9.88 -15.44
C GLN A 58 45.54 10.61 -14.87
N LEU A 59 44.36 10.41 -15.47
CA LEU A 59 43.12 10.95 -14.95
C LEU A 59 42.80 10.40 -13.56
N ARG A 60 42.96 9.10 -13.34
CA ARG A 60 42.74 8.47 -12.03
C ARG A 60 43.70 9.00 -10.96
N HIS A 61 44.97 9.17 -11.29
CA HIS A 61 45.94 9.79 -10.39
C HIS A 61 45.59 11.25 -10.10
N LYS A 62 45.16 12.01 -11.11
CA LYS A 62 44.74 13.41 -10.95
C LYS A 62 43.46 13.54 -10.12
N LEU A 63 42.50 12.64 -10.29
CA LEU A 63 41.29 12.60 -9.46
C LEU A 63 41.61 12.24 -8.01
N ASN A 64 42.52 11.29 -7.80
CA ASN A 64 42.96 10.95 -6.45
C ASN A 64 43.70 12.13 -5.81
N SER A 65 44.59 12.83 -6.52
CA SER A 65 45.28 14.00 -5.96
C SER A 65 44.31 15.15 -5.67
N ILE A 66 43.32 15.40 -6.53
CA ILE A 66 42.25 16.37 -6.29
C ILE A 66 41.41 15.96 -5.07
N HIS A 67 41.14 14.67 -4.89
CA HIS A 67 40.42 14.18 -3.71
C HIS A 67 41.19 14.45 -2.41
N THR A 68 42.51 14.20 -2.39
CA THR A 68 43.37 14.50 -1.24
C THR A 68 43.54 16.01 -1.00
N GLU A 69 43.55 16.84 -2.06
CA GLU A 69 43.57 18.30 -1.94
C GLU A 69 42.24 18.88 -1.44
N MET A 70 41.10 18.30 -1.85
CA MET A 70 39.76 18.73 -1.40
C MET A 70 39.48 18.36 0.07
N GLU A 71 40.05 17.28 0.59
CA GLU A 71 40.02 16.98 2.04
C GLU A 71 40.95 17.92 2.85
N GLY A 72 41.93 18.57 2.20
CA GLY A 72 42.95 19.40 2.86
C GLY A 72 42.85 20.92 2.65
N GLY A 73 41.98 21.44 1.78
CA GLY A 73 42.08 22.83 1.34
C GLY A 73 40.76 23.48 0.99
N SER A 74 40.11 24.10 1.97
CA SER A 74 39.16 25.20 1.72
C SER A 74 39.94 26.41 1.19
N GLN A 75 39.98 26.65 -0.14
CA GLN A 75 39.92 27.99 -0.77
C GLN A 75 40.23 28.02 -2.28
N SER A 76 39.63 29.01 -2.95
CA SER A 76 39.89 29.59 -4.30
C SER A 76 39.03 29.12 -5.49
N VAL A 77 37.73 29.41 -5.40
CA VAL A 77 36.80 29.55 -6.55
C VAL A 77 37.12 30.87 -7.25
N ASN A 78 37.64 30.89 -8.50
CA ASN A 78 37.43 32.02 -9.42
C ASN A 78 37.88 31.85 -10.89
N SER A 79 38.60 30.78 -11.28
CA SER A 79 39.04 30.62 -12.69
C SER A 79 38.00 29.91 -13.58
N GLU A 80 37.30 28.89 -13.09
CA GLU A 80 36.31 28.11 -13.88
C GLU A 80 35.05 28.91 -14.25
N LEU A 81 34.64 29.86 -13.41
CA LEU A 81 33.45 30.69 -13.64
C LEU A 81 33.56 31.54 -14.91
N ARG A 82 34.76 31.87 -15.40
CA ARG A 82 34.95 32.70 -16.60
C ARG A 82 34.78 31.89 -17.89
N ALA A 83 35.31 30.68 -17.96
CA ALA A 83 35.19 29.82 -19.13
C ALA A 83 33.74 29.36 -19.35
N TRP A 84 33.06 28.96 -18.26
CA TRP A 84 31.67 28.55 -18.29
C TRP A 84 30.72 29.71 -18.68
N LYS A 85 30.96 30.92 -18.17
CA LYS A 85 30.22 32.13 -18.58
C LYS A 85 30.37 32.44 -20.08
N VAL A 86 31.56 32.27 -20.65
CA VAL A 86 31.80 32.49 -22.09
C VAL A 86 31.13 31.41 -22.93
N PHE A 87 31.22 30.14 -22.53
CA PHE A 87 30.55 29.02 -23.19
C PHE A 87 29.02 29.21 -23.21
N PHE A 88 28.42 29.54 -22.07
CA PHE A 88 27.00 29.83 -22.00
C PHE A 88 26.59 31.04 -22.83
N LYS A 89 27.34 32.15 -22.79
CA LYS A 89 27.02 33.30 -23.63
C LYS A 89 27.04 32.94 -25.11
N LYS A 90 27.97 32.10 -25.55
CA LYS A 90 28.08 31.67 -26.95
C LYS A 90 26.98 30.71 -27.38
N HIS A 91 26.41 29.92 -26.46
CA HIS A 91 25.43 28.86 -26.78
C HIS A 91 24.06 29.05 -26.12
N ALA A 92 23.82 30.20 -25.50
CA ALA A 92 22.59 30.49 -24.73
C ALA A 92 21.32 30.27 -25.55
N GLN A 93 21.31 30.70 -26.82
CA GLN A 93 20.15 30.55 -27.69
C GLN A 93 19.88 29.07 -28.04
N THR A 94 20.91 28.32 -28.43
CA THR A 94 20.79 26.89 -28.74
C THR A 94 20.39 26.07 -27.51
N MET A 95 20.96 26.40 -26.35
CA MET A 95 20.61 25.76 -25.08
C MET A 95 19.18 26.08 -24.65
N ALA A 96 18.72 27.32 -24.81
CA ALA A 96 17.35 27.70 -24.51
C ALA A 96 16.37 26.91 -25.38
N VAL A 97 16.62 26.80 -26.69
CA VAL A 97 15.79 26.01 -27.61
C VAL A 97 15.79 24.53 -27.20
N ALA A 98 16.96 23.93 -26.95
CA ALA A 98 17.07 22.53 -26.54
C ALA A 98 16.36 22.25 -25.20
N ALA A 99 16.48 23.16 -24.23
CA ALA A 99 15.81 23.06 -22.93
C ALA A 99 14.29 23.15 -23.08
N SER A 100 13.78 24.07 -23.91
CA SER A 100 12.35 24.20 -24.18
C SER A 100 11.76 22.96 -24.86
N VAL A 101 12.45 22.42 -25.87
CA VAL A 101 12.01 21.18 -26.54
C VAL A 101 12.00 20.01 -25.57
N SER A 102 13.02 19.88 -24.71
CA SER A 102 13.12 18.82 -23.71
C SER A 102 12.03 18.93 -22.63
N LEU A 103 11.73 20.15 -22.18
CA LEU A 103 10.65 20.39 -21.23
C LEU A 103 9.29 20.07 -21.85
N LEU A 104 9.02 20.52 -23.07
CA LEU A 104 7.77 20.23 -23.77
C LEU A 104 7.60 18.73 -24.04
N SER A 105 8.67 18.01 -24.40
CA SER A 105 8.59 16.56 -24.62
C SER A 105 8.32 15.81 -23.32
N VAL A 106 8.99 16.19 -22.21
CA VAL A 106 8.77 15.54 -20.90
C VAL A 106 7.38 15.83 -20.37
N PHE A 107 6.96 17.10 -20.36
CA PHE A 107 5.62 17.49 -19.93
C PHE A 107 4.53 16.91 -20.84
N GLY A 108 4.74 16.91 -22.15
CA GLY A 108 3.82 16.31 -23.11
C GLY A 108 3.67 14.80 -22.91
N THR A 109 4.78 14.10 -22.64
CA THR A 109 4.75 12.65 -22.36
C THR A 109 4.06 12.37 -21.04
N LEU A 110 4.36 13.12 -19.97
CA LEU A 110 3.70 12.99 -18.67
C LEU A 110 2.19 13.28 -18.76
N TRP A 111 1.81 14.34 -19.48
CA TRP A 111 0.42 14.71 -19.68
C TRP A 111 -0.32 13.66 -20.53
N SER A 112 0.29 13.14 -21.59
CA SER A 112 -0.25 12.06 -22.41
C SER A 112 -0.46 10.77 -21.61
N VAL A 113 0.52 10.37 -20.80
CA VAL A 113 0.40 9.21 -19.89
C VAL A 113 -0.72 9.42 -18.87
N GLN A 114 -0.90 10.65 -18.34
CA GLN A 114 -2.00 10.96 -17.43
C GLN A 114 -3.38 10.93 -18.11
N GLN A 115 -3.48 11.35 -19.37
CA GLN A 115 -4.73 11.29 -20.14
C GLN A 115 -5.10 9.85 -20.53
N ILE A 116 -4.12 8.99 -20.82
CA ILE A 116 -4.35 7.57 -21.17
C ILE A 116 -4.67 6.72 -19.93
N LYS A 117 -4.15 7.07 -18.74
CA LYS A 117 -4.44 6.33 -17.49
C LYS A 117 -5.91 6.42 -17.07
N LYS A 118 -6.58 7.57 -17.27
CA LYS A 118 -7.98 7.78 -16.85
C LYS A 118 -8.99 6.80 -17.49
N PRO A 119 -8.99 6.56 -18.83
CA PRO A 119 -9.94 5.64 -19.45
C PRO A 119 -9.63 4.15 -19.18
N VAL A 120 -8.35 3.77 -19.03
CA VAL A 120 -7.95 2.36 -18.79
C VAL A 120 -8.35 1.88 -17.39
N GLN A 121 -8.29 2.76 -16.39
CA GLN A 121 -8.68 2.46 -15.01
C GLN A 121 -10.21 2.28 -14.87
N GLN A 122 -11.00 3.07 -15.61
CA GLN A 122 -12.45 2.91 -15.67
C GLN A 122 -12.87 1.61 -16.39
N GLN A 123 -12.15 1.19 -17.43
CA GLN A 123 -12.45 -0.07 -18.13
C GLN A 123 -12.10 -1.30 -17.30
N THR A 124 -10.98 -1.28 -16.56
CA THR A 124 -10.64 -2.38 -15.64
C THR A 124 -11.63 -2.50 -14.49
N ALA A 125 -12.10 -1.37 -13.94
CA ALA A 125 -13.16 -1.38 -12.93
C ALA A 125 -14.46 -1.99 -13.48
N ARG A 126 -14.91 -1.56 -14.67
CA ARG A 126 -16.10 -2.14 -15.33
C ARG A 126 -15.93 -3.62 -15.66
N TYR A 127 -14.74 -4.06 -16.07
CA TYR A 127 -14.47 -5.47 -16.35
C TYR A 127 -14.52 -6.34 -15.07
N VAL A 128 -14.02 -5.81 -13.95
CA VAL A 128 -14.08 -6.49 -12.64
C VAL A 128 -15.52 -6.54 -12.11
N GLU A 129 -16.30 -5.48 -12.29
CA GLU A 129 -17.72 -5.42 -11.94
C GLU A 129 -18.55 -6.39 -12.79
N LEU A 130 -18.38 -6.36 -14.11
CA LEU A 130 -19.06 -7.26 -15.03
C LEU A 130 -18.73 -8.73 -14.75
N ARG A 131 -17.46 -9.04 -14.41
CA ARG A 131 -17.08 -10.41 -14.00
C ARG A 131 -17.77 -10.83 -12.70
N ARG A 132 -17.92 -9.92 -11.73
CA ARG A 132 -18.65 -10.20 -10.47
C ARG A 132 -20.14 -10.42 -10.73
N GLU A 133 -20.75 -9.63 -11.61
CA GLU A 133 -22.14 -9.82 -12.02
C GLU A 133 -22.34 -11.15 -12.74
N VAL A 134 -21.44 -11.52 -13.66
CA VAL A 134 -21.49 -12.81 -14.37
C VAL A 134 -21.34 -13.98 -13.40
N GLU A 135 -20.41 -13.92 -12.44
CA GLU A 135 -20.28 -14.96 -11.41
C GLU A 135 -21.50 -15.03 -10.47
N LYS A 136 -22.10 -13.88 -10.15
CA LYS A 136 -23.34 -13.80 -9.36
C LYS A 136 -24.51 -14.43 -10.12
N ILE A 137 -24.71 -14.07 -11.38
CA ILE A 137 -25.73 -14.64 -12.26
C ILE A 137 -25.51 -16.15 -12.42
N LYS A 138 -24.27 -16.60 -12.59
CA LYS A 138 -23.93 -18.03 -12.70
C LYS A 138 -24.22 -18.79 -11.39
N LYS A 139 -24.03 -18.15 -10.24
CA LYS A 139 -24.37 -18.72 -8.93
C LYS A 139 -25.88 -18.78 -8.71
N GLU A 140 -26.60 -17.71 -9.09
CA GLU A 140 -28.07 -17.63 -9.03
C GLU A 140 -28.72 -18.65 -9.98
N GLN A 141 -28.23 -18.78 -11.21
CA GLN A 141 -28.70 -19.80 -12.17
C GLN A 141 -28.44 -21.22 -11.67
N ARG A 142 -27.28 -21.50 -11.07
CA ARG A 142 -27.03 -22.82 -10.45
C ARG A 142 -27.96 -23.08 -9.27
N ALA A 143 -28.28 -22.07 -8.46
CA ALA A 143 -29.23 -22.20 -7.37
C ALA A 143 -30.66 -22.47 -7.88
N ILE A 144 -31.07 -21.82 -8.98
CA ILE A 144 -32.35 -22.07 -9.64
C ILE A 144 -32.39 -23.49 -10.25
N ILE A 145 -31.34 -23.91 -10.97
CA ILE A 145 -31.25 -25.25 -11.58
C ILE A 145 -31.31 -26.33 -10.49
N ASN A 146 -30.58 -26.13 -9.39
CA ASN A 146 -30.61 -27.05 -8.25
C ASN A 146 -31.97 -27.03 -7.52
N GLY A 147 -32.65 -25.88 -7.47
CA GLY A 147 -34.00 -25.74 -6.92
C GLY A 147 -35.07 -26.41 -7.79
N ILE A 148 -34.95 -26.35 -9.12
CA ILE A 148 -35.84 -27.05 -10.06
C ILE A 148 -35.61 -28.56 -10.01
N ALA A 149 -34.35 -29.01 -9.85
CA ALA A 149 -34.01 -30.43 -9.70
C ALA A 149 -34.44 -31.02 -8.34
N SER A 150 -34.80 -30.19 -7.36
CA SER A 150 -35.17 -30.59 -5.99
C SER A 150 -36.67 -30.41 -5.67
N ALA A 151 -37.52 -30.23 -6.69
CA ALA A 151 -38.94 -29.93 -6.55
C ALA A 151 -39.81 -31.03 -5.89
N ASP A 152 -39.22 -32.13 -5.40
CA ASP A 152 -39.92 -33.22 -4.70
C ASP A 152 -39.65 -33.31 -3.19
N ALA A 153 -38.99 -32.34 -2.56
CA ALA A 153 -38.83 -32.34 -1.10
C ALA A 153 -39.16 -30.98 -0.48
N ALA A 154 -40.32 -30.91 0.17
CA ALA A 154 -40.73 -29.80 1.02
C ALA A 154 -39.78 -29.65 2.22
N THR A 155 -38.70 -28.88 2.03
CA THR A 155 -37.89 -28.32 3.12
C THR A 155 -37.73 -26.82 2.81
N PRO A 156 -38.01 -25.90 3.74
CA PRO A 156 -37.81 -24.48 3.47
C PRO A 156 -36.35 -24.26 3.08
N ALA A 157 -36.11 -23.71 1.90
CA ALA A 157 -34.76 -23.36 1.48
C ALA A 157 -34.12 -22.46 2.55
N PRO A 158 -32.85 -22.69 2.95
CA PRO A 158 -32.19 -21.83 3.90
C PRO A 158 -32.17 -20.41 3.33
N ARG A 159 -32.84 -19.46 4.01
CA ARG A 159 -32.74 -18.03 3.69
C ARG A 159 -31.26 -17.69 3.62
N SER A 160 -30.77 -17.33 2.44
CA SER A 160 -29.37 -16.96 2.27
C SER A 160 -29.13 -15.62 2.97
N ALA A 161 -28.24 -15.58 3.96
CA ALA A 161 -27.81 -14.33 4.58
C ALA A 161 -27.32 -13.37 3.48
N ARG A 162 -27.93 -12.19 3.41
CA ARG A 162 -27.74 -11.25 2.29
C ARG A 162 -26.55 -10.31 2.52
N PHE A 163 -26.20 -10.11 3.78
CA PHE A 163 -25.16 -9.19 4.23
C PHE A 163 -24.45 -9.75 5.47
N SER A 164 -23.13 -9.55 5.56
CA SER A 164 -22.33 -9.92 6.72
C SER A 164 -21.48 -8.74 7.16
N GLY A 165 -21.58 -8.38 8.44
CA GLY A 165 -20.69 -7.41 9.08
C GLY A 165 -19.91 -8.05 10.22
N THR A 166 -19.19 -7.22 10.96
CA THR A 166 -18.52 -7.60 12.20
C THR A 166 -19.26 -7.00 13.39
N GLY A 167 -19.26 -7.67 14.52
CA GLY A 167 -19.60 -7.10 15.81
C GLY A 167 -18.64 -7.59 16.87
N PHE A 168 -18.59 -6.91 18.01
CA PHE A 168 -17.77 -7.36 19.14
C PHE A 168 -18.47 -7.13 20.48
N ALA A 169 -18.14 -7.97 21.46
CA ALA A 169 -18.72 -7.89 22.79
C ALA A 169 -18.36 -6.57 23.48
N ILE A 170 -19.30 -5.96 24.20
CA ILE A 170 -19.03 -4.78 25.02
C ILE A 170 -19.22 -5.07 26.52
N SER A 171 -19.86 -6.19 26.85
CA SER A 171 -20.13 -6.61 28.22
C SER A 171 -20.15 -8.13 28.34
N PRO A 172 -19.67 -8.71 29.47
CA PRO A 172 -19.82 -10.14 29.76
C PRO A 172 -21.26 -10.65 29.69
N ASP A 173 -22.23 -9.77 29.93
CA ASP A 173 -23.66 -10.08 30.01
C ASP A 173 -24.31 -10.33 28.62
N GLY A 174 -23.52 -10.39 27.55
CA GLY A 174 -24.00 -10.71 26.20
C GLY A 174 -24.41 -9.51 25.37
N TYR A 175 -23.90 -8.32 25.69
CA TYR A 175 -24.08 -7.14 24.85
C TYR A 175 -22.98 -7.05 23.81
N ILE A 176 -23.36 -6.72 22.57
CA ILE A 176 -22.48 -6.64 21.41
C ILE A 176 -22.77 -5.32 20.69
N VAL A 177 -21.73 -4.69 20.15
CA VAL A 177 -21.90 -3.55 19.24
C VAL A 177 -21.59 -3.96 17.81
N THR A 178 -22.32 -3.38 16.86
CA THR A 178 -22.03 -3.41 15.42
C THR A 178 -22.41 -2.07 14.78
N SER A 179 -22.16 -1.93 13.48
CA SER A 179 -22.60 -0.76 12.70
C SER A 179 -24.09 -0.83 12.40
N SER A 180 -24.76 0.32 12.39
CA SER A 180 -26.21 0.37 12.18
C SER A 180 -26.64 -0.04 10.78
N HIS A 181 -25.87 0.34 9.76
CA HIS A 181 -26.12 -0.06 8.38
C HIS A 181 -25.95 -1.57 8.14
N VAL A 182 -25.23 -2.29 9.02
CA VAL A 182 -25.05 -3.75 8.90
C VAL A 182 -26.37 -4.49 9.09
N ILE A 183 -27.23 -3.99 9.97
CA ILE A 183 -28.48 -4.62 10.36
C ILE A 183 -29.73 -3.96 9.77
N GLN A 184 -29.54 -3.00 8.85
CA GLN A 184 -30.64 -2.24 8.29
C GLN A 184 -31.58 -3.14 7.46
N GLY A 185 -32.86 -3.18 7.85
CA GLY A 185 -33.88 -3.96 7.17
C GLY A 185 -33.79 -5.47 7.41
N ALA A 186 -33.10 -5.87 8.48
CA ALA A 186 -33.04 -7.27 8.91
C ALA A 186 -34.30 -7.68 9.68
N ASP A 187 -34.90 -8.80 9.30
CA ASP A 187 -35.98 -9.44 10.05
C ASP A 187 -35.43 -10.27 11.22
N SER A 188 -34.25 -10.82 11.05
CA SER A 188 -33.57 -11.61 12.07
C SER A 188 -32.05 -11.44 12.01
N ILE A 189 -31.44 -11.38 13.19
CA ILE A 189 -30.00 -11.17 13.36
C ILE A 189 -29.43 -12.36 14.14
N LEU A 190 -28.37 -12.95 13.58
CA LEU A 190 -27.54 -13.95 14.25
C LEU A 190 -26.12 -13.41 14.38
N ILE A 191 -25.46 -13.73 15.48
CA ILE A 191 -24.01 -13.60 15.61
C ILE A 191 -23.38 -14.98 15.47
N GLU A 192 -22.18 -15.05 14.91
CA GLU A 192 -21.41 -16.29 14.82
C GLU A 192 -19.99 -16.06 15.30
N ASN A 193 -19.50 -16.90 16.21
CA ASN A 193 -18.13 -16.82 16.69
C ASN A 193 -17.16 -17.55 15.75
N LYS A 194 -15.85 -17.43 15.99
CA LYS A 194 -14.82 -18.12 15.19
C LYS A 194 -14.94 -19.66 15.15
N ALA A 195 -15.67 -20.26 16.11
CA ALA A 195 -15.89 -21.70 16.20
C ALA A 195 -17.16 -22.15 15.45
N GLY A 196 -17.87 -21.22 14.80
CA GLY A 196 -19.11 -21.47 14.07
C GLY A 196 -20.36 -21.57 14.96
N LEU A 197 -20.24 -21.30 16.27
CA LEU A 197 -21.39 -21.24 17.16
C LEU A 197 -22.19 -19.98 16.87
N LYS A 198 -23.49 -20.18 16.66
CA LYS A 198 -24.45 -19.12 16.32
C LYS A 198 -25.34 -18.82 17.51
N TYR A 199 -25.60 -17.54 17.75
CA TYR A 199 -26.56 -17.10 18.75
C TYR A 199 -27.54 -16.12 18.14
N LYS A 200 -28.81 -16.22 18.54
CA LYS A 200 -29.82 -15.22 18.21
C LYS A 200 -29.60 -13.97 19.05
N VAL A 201 -29.71 -12.81 18.42
CA VAL A 201 -29.62 -11.52 19.09
C VAL A 201 -30.79 -10.62 18.73
N THR A 202 -31.10 -9.69 19.61
CA THR A 202 -32.06 -8.60 19.36
C THR A 202 -31.40 -7.25 19.45
N GLU A 203 -31.96 -6.31 18.69
CA GLU A 203 -31.62 -4.90 18.79
C GLU A 203 -32.20 -4.32 20.09
N VAL A 204 -31.32 -3.83 20.97
CA VAL A 204 -31.74 -3.17 22.22
C VAL A 204 -31.61 -1.65 22.14
N HIS A 205 -30.65 -1.15 21.36
CA HIS A 205 -30.48 0.28 21.17
C HIS A 205 -29.74 0.59 19.87
N ARG A 206 -30.32 1.46 19.06
CA ARG A 206 -29.76 1.89 17.78
C ARG A 206 -29.70 3.40 17.71
N ASN A 207 -28.57 3.90 17.22
CA ASN A 207 -28.37 5.30 16.90
C ASN A 207 -27.89 5.39 15.45
N ILE A 208 -28.75 5.91 14.57
CA ILE A 208 -28.48 6.01 13.13
C ILE A 208 -27.44 7.09 12.83
N ASP A 209 -27.45 8.19 13.59
CA ASP A 209 -26.53 9.32 13.40
C ASP A 209 -25.08 8.93 13.68
N TYR A 210 -24.87 8.07 14.68
CA TYR A 210 -23.56 7.50 14.99
C TYR A 210 -23.24 6.26 14.18
N ASP A 211 -24.18 5.74 13.38
CA ASP A 211 -24.09 4.44 12.73
C ASP A 211 -23.72 3.29 13.69
N LEU A 212 -24.29 3.29 14.89
CA LEU A 212 -24.03 2.26 15.90
C LEU A 212 -25.31 1.54 16.31
N THR A 213 -25.17 0.25 16.62
CA THR A 213 -26.26 -0.54 17.21
C THR A 213 -25.72 -1.50 18.26
N ILE A 214 -26.38 -1.51 19.41
CA ILE A 214 -26.15 -2.44 20.50
C ILE A 214 -27.18 -3.56 20.40
N LEU A 215 -26.66 -4.78 20.39
CA LEU A 215 -27.39 -6.04 20.31
C LEU A 215 -27.28 -6.79 21.64
N LYS A 216 -28.28 -7.58 21.98
CA LYS A 216 -28.27 -8.48 23.14
C LYS A 216 -28.48 -9.93 22.70
N VAL A 217 -27.67 -10.83 23.22
CA VAL A 217 -27.87 -12.28 23.05
C VAL A 217 -29.13 -12.74 23.80
N GLU A 218 -30.04 -13.38 23.06
CA GLU A 218 -31.32 -13.95 23.54
C GLU A 218 -31.34 -15.49 23.46
N ASP A 219 -30.18 -16.13 23.60
CA ASP A 219 -30.09 -17.59 23.55
C ASP A 219 -30.06 -18.16 24.97
N PRO A 220 -31.00 -19.04 25.38
CA PRO A 220 -30.98 -19.68 26.69
C PRO A 220 -29.70 -20.51 26.96
N ALA A 221 -29.03 -20.98 25.90
CA ALA A 221 -27.76 -21.71 26.02
C ALA A 221 -26.54 -20.77 26.19
N PHE A 222 -26.73 -19.46 26.09
CA PHE A 222 -25.65 -18.49 26.25
C PHE A 222 -25.34 -18.26 27.73
N ALA A 223 -24.20 -18.77 28.18
CA ALA A 223 -23.74 -18.68 29.57
C ALA A 223 -23.04 -17.35 29.92
N GLY A 224 -23.09 -16.34 29.04
CA GLY A 224 -22.28 -15.13 29.16
C GLY A 224 -20.91 -15.26 28.49
N PHE A 225 -20.29 -14.11 28.21
CA PHE A 225 -18.88 -14.09 27.81
C PHE A 225 -18.00 -14.15 29.05
N SER A 226 -16.82 -14.74 28.91
CA SER A 226 -15.76 -14.58 29.90
C SER A 226 -15.33 -13.10 29.99
N LYS A 227 -14.59 -12.73 31.04
CA LYS A 227 -14.15 -11.34 31.26
C LYS A 227 -13.41 -10.81 30.02
N LEU A 228 -13.99 -9.79 29.39
CA LEU A 228 -13.43 -9.13 28.20
C LEU A 228 -11.99 -8.64 28.51
N PRO A 229 -11.01 -8.86 27.61
CA PRO A 229 -9.61 -8.60 27.88
C PRO A 229 -9.19 -7.15 27.59
N TYR A 230 -10.08 -6.31 27.05
CA TYR A 230 -9.82 -4.92 26.67
C TYR A 230 -10.72 -3.96 27.46
N THR A 231 -10.35 -2.68 27.44
CA THR A 231 -11.18 -1.57 27.95
C THR A 231 -11.45 -0.57 26.82
N PHE A 232 -12.29 0.42 27.09
CA PHE A 232 -12.58 1.51 26.17
C PHE A 232 -11.79 2.76 26.55
N LYS A 233 -11.08 3.35 25.58
CA LYS A 233 -10.38 4.63 25.79
C LYS A 233 -11.44 5.73 25.84
N THR A 234 -11.40 6.58 26.87
CA THR A 234 -12.31 7.72 27.05
C THR A 234 -11.71 9.03 26.54
N THR A 235 -10.38 9.10 26.45
CA THR A 235 -9.67 10.26 25.92
C THR A 235 -9.54 10.16 24.40
N ALA A 236 -9.38 11.30 23.74
CA ALA A 236 -9.05 11.33 22.32
C ALA A 236 -7.75 10.57 22.04
N SER A 237 -7.66 9.98 20.85
CA SER A 237 -6.45 9.35 20.33
C SER A 237 -5.68 10.33 19.45
N ASP A 238 -4.36 10.20 19.44
CA ASP A 238 -3.47 11.16 18.81
C ASP A 238 -3.22 10.80 17.33
N LEU A 239 -2.91 11.81 16.51
CA LEU A 239 -2.52 11.60 15.12
C LEU A 239 -1.24 10.73 15.05
N GLY A 240 -1.23 9.78 14.13
CA GLY A 240 -0.11 8.84 13.96
C GLY A 240 -0.08 7.70 14.98
N GLU A 241 -1.00 7.65 15.95
CA GLU A 241 -1.13 6.52 16.87
C GLU A 241 -1.35 5.22 16.08
N ARG A 242 -0.57 4.18 16.40
CA ARG A 242 -0.72 2.87 15.77
C ARG A 242 -2.03 2.24 16.20
N VAL A 243 -2.78 1.75 15.23
CA VAL A 243 -4.09 1.15 15.43
C VAL A 243 -4.21 -0.16 14.69
N TYR A 244 -5.06 -1.04 15.19
CA TYR A 244 -5.38 -2.30 14.55
C TYR A 244 -6.83 -2.70 14.74
N THR A 245 -7.29 -3.62 13.90
CA THR A 245 -8.64 -4.15 13.93
C THR A 245 -8.64 -5.64 13.58
N LEU A 246 -9.73 -6.31 13.96
CA LEU A 246 -10.07 -7.66 13.58
C LEU A 246 -11.52 -7.64 13.12
N GLY A 247 -11.80 -8.25 11.98
CA GLY A 247 -13.16 -8.34 11.46
C GLY A 247 -13.35 -9.51 10.51
N PHE A 248 -14.55 -9.62 9.98
CA PHE A 248 -14.99 -10.71 9.11
C PHE A 248 -15.38 -10.18 7.73
N PRO A 249 -14.42 -9.78 6.88
CA PRO A 249 -14.70 -9.43 5.49
C PRO A 249 -15.09 -10.67 4.64
N ARG A 250 -14.91 -11.86 5.21
CA ARG A 250 -15.27 -13.18 4.70
C ARG A 250 -15.60 -14.08 5.91
N GLU A 251 -15.74 -15.38 5.70
CA GLU A 251 -16.03 -16.33 6.79
C GLU A 251 -14.93 -16.38 7.86
N ASP A 252 -13.67 -16.17 7.46
CA ASP A 252 -12.54 -16.10 8.39
C ASP A 252 -12.29 -14.69 8.92
N ILE A 253 -11.80 -14.64 10.17
CA ILE A 253 -11.32 -13.41 10.77
C ILE A 253 -10.08 -12.89 10.02
N VAL A 254 -10.04 -11.58 9.79
CA VAL A 254 -8.95 -10.89 9.11
C VAL A 254 -8.43 -9.79 10.02
N PHE A 255 -7.11 -9.78 10.15
CA PHE A 255 -6.36 -8.74 10.85
C PHE A 255 -6.03 -7.58 9.89
N GLY A 256 -6.18 -6.35 10.39
CA GLY A 256 -5.74 -5.14 9.72
C GLY A 256 -5.03 -4.21 10.69
N GLU A 257 -4.01 -3.50 10.22
CA GLU A 257 -3.29 -2.50 11.01
C GLU A 257 -2.96 -1.26 10.19
N GLY A 258 -2.66 -0.17 10.90
CA GLY A 258 -2.34 1.13 10.32
C GLY A 258 -2.15 2.17 11.42
N SER A 259 -2.54 3.40 11.10
CA SER A 259 -2.41 4.56 11.97
C SER A 259 -3.67 5.43 11.93
N LEU A 260 -3.89 6.17 13.01
CA LEU A 260 -4.89 7.24 13.05
C LEU A 260 -4.41 8.40 12.16
N SER A 261 -5.18 8.68 11.11
CA SER A 261 -4.85 9.66 10.06
C SER A 261 -5.47 11.03 10.31
N SER A 262 -6.66 11.08 10.92
CA SER A 262 -7.32 12.33 11.33
C SER A 262 -8.15 12.12 12.60
N ALA A 263 -8.19 13.15 13.45
CA ALA A 263 -9.04 13.21 14.63
C ALA A 263 -10.53 13.45 14.31
N SER A 264 -10.84 13.75 13.05
CA SER A 264 -12.18 13.89 12.49
C SER A 264 -12.37 12.97 11.27
N GLY A 265 -13.61 12.61 11.02
CA GLY A 265 -14.04 11.85 9.85
C GLY A 265 -14.28 12.71 8.62
N PHE A 266 -15.11 12.20 7.72
CA PHE A 266 -15.47 12.85 6.47
C PHE A 266 -16.13 14.22 6.72
N GLU A 267 -15.79 15.22 5.90
CA GLU A 267 -16.35 16.59 5.99
C GLU A 267 -16.28 17.23 7.39
N GLY A 268 -15.30 16.83 8.21
CA GLY A 268 -15.12 17.37 9.55
C GLY A 268 -16.01 16.72 10.62
N ASP A 269 -16.61 15.56 10.34
CA ASP A 269 -17.35 14.77 11.32
C ASP A 269 -16.52 14.55 12.59
N THR A 270 -16.94 15.16 13.69
CA THR A 270 -16.23 15.08 14.97
C THR A 270 -16.48 13.77 15.71
N THR A 271 -17.43 12.96 15.23
CA THR A 271 -17.81 11.69 15.86
C THR A 271 -16.90 10.53 15.47
N SER A 272 -16.15 10.68 14.38
CA SER A 272 -15.33 9.63 13.79
C SER A 272 -13.84 9.99 13.75
N TYR A 273 -13.00 8.96 13.68
CA TYR A 273 -11.60 9.04 13.26
C TYR A 273 -11.48 8.64 11.80
N GLN A 274 -10.52 9.25 11.09
CA GLN A 274 -10.00 8.69 9.83
C GLN A 274 -8.78 7.82 10.14
N ILE A 275 -8.71 6.63 9.52
CA ILE A 275 -7.63 5.66 9.72
C ILE A 275 -7.03 5.22 8.38
N SER A 276 -5.78 4.77 8.41
CA SER A 276 -5.06 4.25 7.24
C SER A 276 -5.18 2.73 7.07
N ILE A 277 -6.02 2.06 7.86
CA ILE A 277 -6.23 0.60 7.77
C ILE A 277 -6.93 0.26 6.44
N PRO A 278 -6.38 -0.67 5.63
CA PRO A 278 -7.07 -1.17 4.44
C PRO A 278 -8.33 -1.96 4.83
N LEU A 279 -9.51 -1.35 4.68
CA LEU A 279 -10.77 -2.02 4.97
C LEU A 279 -11.43 -2.59 3.71
N ASN A 280 -12.04 -3.77 3.86
CA ASN A 280 -12.92 -4.39 2.89
C ASN A 280 -14.35 -4.45 3.45
N PRO A 281 -15.38 -4.63 2.59
CA PRO A 281 -16.73 -4.94 3.07
C PRO A 281 -16.70 -6.09 4.09
N GLY A 282 -17.45 -5.94 5.18
CA GLY A 282 -17.54 -6.89 6.29
C GLY A 282 -16.71 -6.55 7.53
N ASN A 283 -15.75 -5.62 7.45
CA ASN A 283 -15.07 -5.07 8.64
C ASN A 283 -15.95 -4.11 9.46
N SER A 284 -17.02 -3.57 8.87
CA SER A 284 -17.97 -2.66 9.52
C SER A 284 -18.57 -3.28 10.78
N GLY A 285 -18.56 -2.51 11.86
CA GLY A 285 -18.91 -2.91 13.22
C GLY A 285 -17.79 -3.57 14.03
N GLY A 286 -16.60 -3.80 13.46
CA GLY A 286 -15.44 -4.34 14.18
C GLY A 286 -14.77 -3.35 15.13
N PRO A 287 -14.00 -3.82 16.13
CA PRO A 287 -13.31 -2.93 17.06
C PRO A 287 -12.08 -2.30 16.40
N LEU A 288 -11.86 -1.00 16.64
CA LEU A 288 -10.60 -0.32 16.40
C LEU A 288 -9.84 -0.19 17.72
N LEU A 289 -8.64 -0.76 17.78
CA LEU A 289 -7.82 -0.78 18.99
C LEU A 289 -6.52 0.00 18.81
N ASP A 290 -6.05 0.64 19.89
CA ASP A 290 -4.68 1.18 19.96
C ASP A 290 -3.64 0.09 20.23
N ASP A 291 -2.35 0.42 20.19
CA ASP A 291 -1.25 -0.53 20.40
C ASP A 291 -1.27 -1.23 21.78
N LYS A 292 -1.93 -0.63 22.78
CA LYS A 292 -2.11 -1.21 24.12
C LYS A 292 -3.31 -2.14 24.17
N GLY A 293 -4.14 -2.21 23.13
CA GLY A 293 -5.36 -3.00 23.08
C GLY A 293 -6.55 -2.33 23.77
N ASN A 294 -6.55 -1.00 23.91
CA ASN A 294 -7.77 -0.28 24.28
C ASN A 294 -8.63 -0.10 23.02
N VAL A 295 -9.94 -0.32 23.13
CA VAL A 295 -10.89 0.02 22.07
C VAL A 295 -11.03 1.54 22.02
N ILE A 296 -10.64 2.12 20.89
CA ILE A 296 -10.74 3.57 20.64
C ILE A 296 -11.89 3.92 19.69
N GLY A 297 -12.48 2.92 19.04
CA GLY A 297 -13.62 3.12 18.16
C GLY A 297 -14.21 1.85 17.58
N VAL A 298 -15.23 2.03 16.75
CA VAL A 298 -15.95 0.99 16.01
C VAL A 298 -15.82 1.30 14.53
N ILE A 299 -15.33 0.36 13.75
CA ILE A 299 -15.14 0.53 12.29
C ILE A 299 -16.50 0.77 11.63
N ASN A 300 -16.66 1.89 10.91
CA ASN A 300 -17.85 2.13 10.09
C ASN A 300 -17.63 1.58 8.66
N GLY A 301 -16.43 1.77 8.11
CA GLY A 301 -16.06 1.26 6.79
C GLY A 301 -15.46 2.34 5.90
N LYS A 302 -15.69 2.23 4.60
CA LYS A 302 -15.28 3.23 3.60
C LYS A 302 -16.46 4.10 3.21
N GLN A 303 -16.25 5.41 3.12
CA GLN A 303 -17.26 6.31 2.59
C GLN A 303 -17.40 6.10 1.08
N ALA A 304 -18.63 6.02 0.59
CA ALA A 304 -18.91 5.90 -0.84
C ALA A 304 -18.34 7.12 -1.59
N GLY A 305 -17.57 6.89 -2.65
CA GLY A 305 -16.99 7.95 -3.49
C GLY A 305 -15.60 8.45 -3.07
N GLN A 306 -15.04 7.97 -1.95
CA GLN A 306 -13.64 8.23 -1.60
C GLN A 306 -12.80 6.95 -1.62
N GLU A 307 -11.84 6.89 -2.54
CA GLU A 307 -10.82 5.84 -2.53
C GLU A 307 -9.80 6.11 -1.41
N GLY A 308 -9.61 5.14 -0.52
CA GLY A 308 -8.47 5.12 0.40
C GLY A 308 -8.69 5.69 1.81
N ALA A 309 -9.86 6.24 2.14
CA ALA A 309 -10.17 6.69 3.50
C ALA A 309 -11.11 5.70 4.22
N ALA A 310 -10.67 5.21 5.37
CA ALA A 310 -11.47 4.37 6.27
C ALA A 310 -11.82 5.16 7.53
N PHE A 311 -13.00 4.90 8.08
CA PHE A 311 -13.52 5.64 9.23
C PHE A 311 -13.94 4.71 10.37
N ALA A 312 -13.79 5.21 11.60
CA ALA A 312 -14.21 4.53 12.81
C ALA A 312 -14.87 5.52 13.76
N VAL A 313 -16.08 5.20 14.24
CA VAL A 313 -16.82 5.99 15.22
C VAL A 313 -16.08 5.91 16.56
N LYS A 314 -15.87 7.04 17.23
CA LYS A 314 -15.08 7.08 18.48
C LYS A 314 -15.78 6.30 19.59
N SER A 315 -15.00 5.61 20.41
CA SER A 315 -15.50 4.83 21.55
C SER A 315 -16.32 5.68 22.53
N SER A 316 -16.07 6.98 22.63
CA SER A 316 -16.85 7.91 23.47
C SER A 316 -18.34 7.91 23.12
N TYR A 317 -18.71 7.77 21.85
CA TYR A 317 -20.12 7.74 21.42
C TYR A 317 -20.77 6.40 21.74
N LEU A 318 -20.03 5.29 21.64
CA LEU A 318 -20.48 3.99 22.15
C LEU A 318 -20.72 4.05 23.67
N LEU A 319 -19.80 4.65 24.43
CA LEU A 319 -19.95 4.81 25.88
C LEU A 319 -21.14 5.70 26.23
N GLN A 320 -21.40 6.75 25.45
CA GLN A 320 -22.58 7.58 25.59
C GLN A 320 -23.87 6.77 25.35
N MET A 321 -23.93 5.97 24.29
CA MET A 321 -25.08 5.09 24.03
C MET A 321 -25.34 4.09 25.16
N VAL A 322 -24.29 3.49 25.72
CA VAL A 322 -24.43 2.60 26.88
C VAL A 322 -24.96 3.36 28.11
N LYS A 323 -24.56 4.61 28.29
CA LYS A 323 -25.08 5.47 29.36
C LYS A 323 -26.57 5.76 29.16
N GLU A 324 -26.97 6.15 27.95
CA GLU A 324 -28.36 6.43 27.58
C GLU A 324 -29.27 5.20 27.79
N MET A 325 -28.77 3.99 27.47
CA MET A 325 -29.49 2.74 27.75
C MET A 325 -29.74 2.53 29.25
N LYS A 326 -28.71 2.74 30.09
CA LYS A 326 -28.82 2.59 31.55
C LYS A 326 -29.77 3.61 32.17
N GLU A 327 -29.84 4.81 31.61
CA GLU A 327 -30.75 5.88 32.06
C GLU A 327 -32.20 5.60 31.65
N ARG A 328 -32.42 4.97 30.49
CA ARG A 328 -33.76 4.62 29.99
C ARG A 328 -34.39 3.48 30.78
N GLU A 329 -33.62 2.45 31.10
CA GLU A 329 -34.07 1.28 31.83
C GLU A 329 -33.34 1.18 33.17
N SER A 330 -33.90 1.86 34.17
CA SER A 330 -33.44 1.79 35.56
C SER A 330 -33.36 0.33 36.03
N GLY A 331 -32.15 -0.21 36.15
CA GLY A 331 -31.89 -1.61 36.52
C GLY A 331 -31.18 -2.44 35.45
N LEU A 332 -30.96 -1.91 34.24
CA LEU A 332 -30.20 -2.59 33.20
C LEU A 332 -28.72 -2.73 33.60
N SER A 333 -28.31 -3.94 33.98
CA SER A 333 -26.92 -4.25 34.30
C SER A 333 -26.12 -4.45 33.01
N VAL A 334 -25.54 -3.37 32.47
CA VAL A 334 -24.50 -3.45 31.44
C VAL A 334 -23.14 -3.21 32.10
N SER A 335 -22.38 -4.26 32.34
CA SER A 335 -21.04 -4.15 32.92
C SER A 335 -19.99 -3.96 31.83
N LEU A 336 -19.42 -2.76 31.71
CA LEU A 336 -18.32 -2.47 30.79
C LEU A 336 -16.98 -2.88 31.42
N PRO A 337 -16.06 -3.49 30.66
CA PRO A 337 -14.75 -3.87 31.17
C PRO A 337 -13.93 -2.64 31.59
N GLN A 338 -13.36 -2.70 32.79
CA GLN A 338 -12.56 -1.61 33.40
C GLN A 338 -11.06 -1.85 33.32
N GLN A 339 -10.63 -3.05 32.91
CA GLN A 339 -9.22 -3.46 32.91
C GLN A 339 -8.82 -3.90 31.52
N ASN A 340 -7.61 -3.51 31.12
CA ASN A 340 -7.00 -3.94 29.88
C ASN A 340 -5.92 -5.00 30.16
N ASN A 341 -6.25 -6.25 29.87
CA ASN A 341 -5.37 -7.43 29.98
C ASN A 341 -4.64 -7.76 28.66
N LEU A 342 -4.79 -6.91 27.64
CA LEU A 342 -4.03 -6.95 26.38
C LEU A 342 -2.75 -6.11 26.46
N SER A 343 -2.71 -5.11 27.34
CA SER A 343 -1.56 -4.23 27.51
C SER A 343 -0.29 -5.01 27.87
N GLY A 344 0.81 -4.72 27.17
CA GLY A 344 2.12 -5.37 27.37
C GLY A 344 2.27 -6.77 26.76
N ALA A 345 1.19 -7.38 26.26
CA ALA A 345 1.27 -8.63 25.50
C ALA A 345 1.75 -8.37 24.07
N SER A 346 2.36 -9.37 23.42
CA SER A 346 2.72 -9.27 22.00
C SER A 346 1.46 -9.18 21.13
N ARG A 347 1.54 -8.58 19.94
CA ARG A 347 0.37 -8.44 19.04
C ARG A 347 -0.32 -9.78 18.80
N THR A 348 0.44 -10.85 18.51
CA THR A 348 -0.12 -12.21 18.33
C THR A 348 -0.90 -12.70 19.55
N GLN A 349 -0.40 -12.45 20.76
CA GLN A 349 -1.11 -12.79 22.00
C GLN A 349 -2.36 -11.95 22.21
N GLN A 350 -2.30 -10.66 21.87
CA GLN A 350 -3.48 -9.78 21.91
C GLN A 350 -4.58 -10.32 21.00
N LEU A 351 -4.25 -10.63 19.74
CA LEU A 351 -5.20 -11.17 18.76
C LEU A 351 -5.79 -12.52 19.20
N LYS A 352 -4.97 -13.41 19.77
CA LYS A 352 -5.42 -14.72 20.28
C LYS A 352 -6.46 -14.60 21.39
N LYS A 353 -6.34 -13.59 22.26
CA LYS A 353 -7.32 -13.28 23.31
C LYS A 353 -8.54 -12.55 22.77
N LEU A 354 -8.37 -11.70 21.76
CA LEU A 354 -9.41 -10.83 21.24
C LEU A 354 -10.43 -11.56 20.36
N GLN A 355 -9.98 -12.51 19.54
CA GLN A 355 -10.79 -13.25 18.56
C GLN A 355 -12.04 -13.96 19.14
N ASP A 356 -12.06 -14.27 20.44
CA ASP A 356 -13.21 -14.94 21.09
C ASP A 356 -14.39 -13.99 21.35
N TYR A 357 -14.15 -12.69 21.22
CA TYR A 357 -15.12 -11.63 21.49
C TYR A 357 -15.51 -10.85 20.23
N ILE A 358 -15.14 -11.36 19.05
CA ILE A 358 -15.46 -10.77 17.75
C ILE A 358 -16.31 -11.78 16.99
N PHE A 359 -17.39 -11.31 16.40
CA PHE A 359 -18.42 -12.13 15.79
C PHE A 359 -18.72 -11.67 14.37
N VAL A 360 -19.04 -12.62 13.50
CA VAL A 360 -19.75 -12.33 12.25
C VAL A 360 -21.17 -11.96 12.60
N VAL A 361 -21.68 -10.84 12.10
CA VAL A 361 -23.09 -10.47 12.18
C VAL A 361 -23.77 -10.89 10.88
N LYS A 362 -24.71 -11.84 10.97
CA LYS A 362 -25.48 -12.38 9.84
C LYS A 362 -26.91 -11.88 9.91
N VAL A 363 -27.38 -11.28 8.83
CA VAL A 363 -28.75 -10.74 8.74
C VAL A 363 -29.57 -11.49 7.70
N TYR A 364 -30.85 -11.68 8.03
CA TYR A 364 -31.83 -12.38 7.22
C TYR A 364 -33.07 -11.50 7.05
N ASN A 365 -33.64 -11.53 5.85
CA ASN A 365 -34.84 -10.79 5.43
C ASN A 365 -35.89 -11.73 4.84
#